data_AF-A0ABD1MBD9-F1
#
_entry.id   AF-A0ABD1MBD9-F1
#
_cell.length_a   1.000
_cell.length_b   1.000
_cell.length_c   1.000
_cell.angle_alpha   90.00
_cell.angle_beta   90.00
_cell.angle_gamma   90.00
#
_symmetry.space_group_name_H-M   'P 1'
#
loop_
_entity.id
_entity.type
_entity.pdbx_description
1 polymer ?
#
loop_
_entity_poly.entity_id
_entity_poly.type
_entity_poly.pdbx_seq_one_letter_code
_entity_poly.pdbx_strand_id
1 'polypeptide(L)'
;MARFSNFCLMVTFMASATLLVKTGLSYEDYDPLEGSPMSSTEKQMLDCILKLHPPCDALYMFGTIVTGNETVSKDCCTHIVHDFGKQCHDIMTMYIISLPKYKANRTQFLQRSKQVWNECSHHSSFKLDDGGLGHTFASDDSPSPSPSPSLSSHEKYLEECAVKLYPDCGNQLYSAIFFDNDTISKECCENLVKDVGKSCNDQMTLYILGSPQFKKNETQILRRSNEIWKECKG
;
A
#
# COMPACT_ATOMS: atom_id res chain seq x y z
N MET A 1 -10.08 -37.08 -13.01
CA MET A 1 -8.98 -36.44 -13.78
C MET A 1 -9.21 -34.93 -13.79
N ALA A 2 -8.13 -34.13 -13.81
CA ALA A 2 -8.07 -32.66 -13.69
C ALA A 2 -7.98 -32.05 -12.26
N ARG A 3 -6.93 -32.40 -11.51
CA ARG A 3 -6.41 -31.56 -10.40
C ARG A 3 -4.93 -31.17 -10.53
N PHE A 4 -4.30 -31.49 -11.66
CA PHE A 4 -2.86 -31.26 -11.88
C PHE A 4 -2.52 -30.01 -12.72
N SER A 5 -3.51 -29.25 -13.18
CA SER A 5 -3.29 -28.17 -14.15
C SER A 5 -2.94 -26.80 -13.52
N ASN A 6 -3.34 -26.52 -12.28
CA ASN A 6 -3.08 -25.21 -11.64
C ASN A 6 -1.77 -25.17 -10.84
N PHE A 7 -1.31 -26.31 -10.33
CA PHE A 7 -0.04 -26.37 -9.60
C PHE A 7 1.16 -26.23 -10.56
N CYS A 8 1.03 -26.75 -11.78
CA CYS A 8 2.07 -26.64 -12.81
C CYS A 8 2.23 -25.21 -13.34
N LEU A 9 1.15 -24.41 -13.40
CA LEU A 9 1.18 -23.00 -13.83
C LEU A 9 1.83 -22.07 -12.80
N MET A 10 1.64 -22.33 -11.50
CA MET A 10 2.27 -21.58 -10.41
C MET A 10 3.78 -21.87 -10.33
N VAL A 11 4.20 -23.12 -10.58
CA VAL A 11 5.63 -23.49 -10.59
C VAL A 11 6.35 -22.93 -11.83
N THR A 12 5.69 -22.84 -12.99
CA THR A 12 6.29 -22.22 -14.18
C THR A 12 6.48 -20.70 -14.05
N PHE A 13 5.66 -20.00 -13.26
CA PHE A 13 5.83 -18.56 -13.01
C PHE A 13 7.07 -18.26 -12.14
N MET A 14 7.41 -19.14 -11.20
CA MET A 14 8.57 -18.98 -10.31
C MET A 14 9.90 -19.37 -10.98
N ALA A 15 9.89 -20.34 -11.91
CA ALA A 15 11.09 -20.80 -12.61
C ALA A 15 11.59 -19.86 -13.72
N SER A 16 10.71 -19.05 -14.34
CA SER A 16 11.12 -18.06 -15.35
C SER A 16 11.73 -16.79 -14.76
N ALA A 17 11.39 -16.44 -13.51
CA ALA A 17 11.95 -15.26 -12.83
C ALA A 17 13.39 -15.50 -12.33
N THR A 18 13.76 -16.75 -12.05
CA THR A 18 15.10 -17.10 -11.54
C THR A 18 16.19 -17.07 -12.62
N LEU A 19 15.83 -17.15 -13.91
CA LEU A 19 16.79 -17.21 -15.02
C LEU A 19 17.21 -15.83 -15.56
N LEU A 20 16.58 -14.73 -15.13
CA LEU A 20 16.95 -13.38 -15.56
C LEU A 20 17.81 -12.60 -14.56
N VAL A 21 18.04 -13.11 -13.35
CA VAL A 21 18.93 -12.49 -12.37
C VAL A 21 20.34 -13.09 -12.51
N LYS A 22 20.97 -12.81 -13.64
CA LYS A 22 22.42 -13.01 -13.78
C LYS A 22 23.00 -11.99 -14.76
N THR A 23 23.27 -10.79 -14.24
CA THR A 23 24.52 -10.05 -14.49
C THR A 23 24.59 -8.97 -13.42
N GLY A 24 25.67 -9.02 -12.64
CA GLY A 24 25.86 -8.18 -11.47
C GLY A 24 26.03 -6.69 -11.78
N LEU A 25 25.78 -5.90 -10.74
CA LEU A 25 26.45 -4.63 -10.55
C LEU A 25 27.00 -4.62 -9.12
N SER A 26 28.30 -4.33 -9.06
CA SER A 26 29.11 -4.18 -7.86
C SER A 26 28.45 -3.24 -6.86
N TYR A 27 28.31 -3.70 -5.61
CA TYR A 27 27.80 -2.93 -4.49
C TYR A 27 28.99 -2.39 -3.69
N GLU A 28 29.54 -1.27 -4.11
CA GLU A 28 30.42 -0.48 -3.26
C GLU A 28 29.97 0.98 -3.33
N ASP A 29 29.88 1.58 -2.14
CA ASP A 29 29.45 2.95 -1.83
C ASP A 29 27.92 3.15 -1.64
N TYR A 30 27.38 2.57 -0.56
CA TYR A 30 26.10 3.01 0.00
C TYR A 30 26.24 3.16 1.51
N ASP A 31 26.05 4.37 2.02
CA ASP A 31 25.93 4.65 3.44
C ASP A 31 24.57 4.10 3.93
N PRO A 32 24.54 3.07 4.80
CA PRO A 32 23.29 2.43 5.23
C PRO A 32 22.39 3.32 6.10
N LEU A 33 22.82 4.54 6.44
CA LEU A 33 22.17 5.40 7.43
C LEU A 33 21.28 6.51 6.83
N GLU A 34 21.31 6.75 5.51
CA GLU A 34 20.37 7.67 4.85
C GLU A 34 19.40 6.91 3.94
N GLY A 35 18.18 6.66 4.43
CA GLY A 35 17.08 6.28 3.54
C GLY A 35 16.87 7.37 2.50
N SER A 36 16.69 7.00 1.23
CA SER A 36 16.50 8.04 0.19
C SER A 36 15.26 8.87 0.50
N PRO A 37 15.30 10.21 0.31
CA PRO A 37 14.16 11.06 0.58
C PRO A 37 12.95 10.59 -0.24
N MET A 38 11.83 10.30 0.43
CA MET A 38 10.58 9.97 -0.25
C MET A 38 10.23 11.05 -1.28
N SER A 39 9.80 10.64 -2.47
CA SER A 39 9.24 11.58 -3.44
C SER A 39 7.94 12.20 -2.90
N SER A 40 7.55 13.34 -3.48
CA SER A 40 6.30 14.02 -3.11
C SER A 40 5.07 13.12 -3.25
N THR A 41 5.04 12.30 -4.31
CA THR A 41 3.94 11.36 -4.58
C THR A 41 3.87 10.24 -3.55
N GLU A 42 5.01 9.68 -3.16
CA GLU A 42 5.07 8.63 -2.15
C GLU A 42 4.66 9.15 -0.78
N LYS A 43 5.06 10.39 -0.45
CA LYS A 43 4.63 11.03 0.79
C LYS A 43 3.12 11.24 0.81
N GLN A 44 2.54 11.75 -0.28
CA GLN A 44 1.09 11.89 -0.41
C GLN A 44 0.36 10.55 -0.30
N MET A 45 0.90 9.51 -0.92
CA MET A 45 0.36 8.14 -0.84
C MET A 45 0.38 7.64 0.61
N LEU A 46 1.50 7.80 1.31
CA LEU A 46 1.65 7.40 2.70
C LEU A 46 0.69 8.18 3.61
N ASP A 47 0.62 9.50 3.46
CA ASP A 47 -0.31 10.36 4.21
C ASP A 47 -1.77 9.89 4.03
N CYS A 48 -2.13 9.43 2.83
CA CYS A 48 -3.45 8.87 2.56
C CYS A 48 -3.67 7.49 3.17
N ILE A 49 -2.68 6.59 3.09
CA ILE A 49 -2.76 5.26 3.70
C ILE A 49 -2.99 5.36 5.21
N LEU A 50 -2.34 6.29 5.90
CA LEU A 50 -2.54 6.49 7.34
C LEU A 50 -3.94 6.95 7.73
N LYS A 51 -4.66 7.59 6.81
CA LYS A 51 -6.06 7.97 7.04
C LYS A 51 -6.99 6.78 6.88
N LEU A 52 -6.52 5.63 6.39
CA LEU A 52 -7.29 4.39 6.38
C LEU A 52 -7.14 3.69 7.73
N HIS A 53 -8.25 3.53 8.42
CA HIS A 53 -8.32 2.76 9.66
C HIS A 53 -9.65 2.01 9.71
N PRO A 54 -9.74 0.91 10.50
CA PRO A 54 -11.00 0.22 10.72
C PRO A 54 -12.14 1.21 11.02
N PRO A 55 -13.32 1.06 10.40
CA PRO A 55 -13.81 -0.10 9.63
C PRO A 55 -13.46 -0.09 8.12
N CYS A 56 -12.65 0.87 7.64
CA CYS A 56 -12.08 0.84 6.28
C CYS A 56 -10.59 0.50 6.34
N ASP A 57 -10.25 -0.75 6.09
CA ASP A 57 -8.84 -1.11 5.95
C ASP A 57 -8.30 -0.75 4.55
N ALA A 58 -6.99 -0.97 4.38
CA ALA A 58 -6.30 -0.73 3.12
C ALA A 58 -6.81 -1.60 1.95
N LEU A 59 -7.60 -2.64 2.21
CA LEU A 59 -8.09 -3.57 1.19
C LEU A 59 -9.36 -3.09 0.52
N TYR A 60 -10.05 -2.08 1.06
CA TYR A 60 -11.31 -1.59 0.48
C TYR A 60 -11.17 -1.24 -1.01
N MET A 61 -10.07 -0.59 -1.42
CA MET A 61 -9.80 -0.25 -2.82
C MET A 61 -9.61 -1.51 -3.67
N PHE A 62 -8.95 -2.54 -3.14
CA PHE A 62 -8.71 -3.78 -3.85
C PHE A 62 -9.99 -4.61 -4.02
N GLY A 63 -10.81 -4.74 -2.98
CA GLY A 63 -12.09 -5.45 -3.01
C GLY A 63 -13.14 -4.78 -3.91
N THR A 64 -13.23 -3.45 -3.84
CA THR A 64 -14.33 -2.71 -4.50
C THR A 64 -13.96 -2.18 -5.89
N ILE A 65 -12.72 -1.73 -6.09
CA ILE A 65 -12.29 -1.12 -7.35
C ILE A 65 -11.59 -2.14 -8.24
N VAL A 66 -10.57 -2.82 -7.71
CA VAL A 66 -9.71 -3.71 -8.53
C VAL A 66 -10.44 -5.02 -8.86
N THR A 67 -10.93 -5.73 -7.85
CA THR A 67 -11.69 -6.98 -8.06
C THR A 67 -13.15 -6.67 -8.38
N GLY A 68 -13.78 -5.79 -7.60
CA GLY A 68 -15.19 -5.41 -7.75
C GLY A 68 -16.15 -6.50 -7.27
N ASN A 69 -15.69 -7.35 -6.34
CA ASN A 69 -16.48 -8.42 -5.74
C ASN A 69 -17.03 -8.04 -4.35
N GLU A 70 -16.57 -6.94 -3.77
CA GLU A 70 -16.95 -6.47 -2.45
C GLU A 70 -17.76 -5.17 -2.52
N THR A 71 -18.56 -4.95 -1.46
CA THR A 71 -19.34 -3.73 -1.24
C THR A 71 -18.85 -3.02 0.02
N VAL A 72 -18.87 -1.69 0.01
CA VAL A 72 -18.46 -0.89 1.18
C VAL A 72 -19.57 -0.86 2.22
N SER A 73 -19.23 -1.04 3.51
CA SER A 73 -20.18 -0.89 4.62
C SER A 73 -20.56 0.59 4.83
N LYS A 74 -21.69 0.86 5.49
CA LYS A 74 -22.10 2.25 5.79
C LYS A 74 -21.06 3.01 6.62
N ASP A 75 -20.53 2.36 7.65
CA ASP A 75 -19.53 2.97 8.53
C ASP A 75 -18.22 3.24 7.77
N CYS A 76 -17.84 2.32 6.88
CA CYS A 76 -16.70 2.56 6.00
C CYS A 76 -16.99 3.71 5.00
N CYS A 77 -18.20 3.82 4.46
CA CYS A 77 -18.56 4.98 3.62
C CYS A 77 -18.46 6.32 4.35
N THR A 78 -18.90 6.39 5.61
CA THR A 78 -18.71 7.59 6.45
C THR A 78 -17.22 7.93 6.56
N HIS A 79 -16.37 6.93 6.86
CA HIS A 79 -14.92 7.11 6.95
C HIS A 79 -14.28 7.55 5.63
N ILE A 80 -14.68 6.97 4.50
CA ILE A 80 -14.20 7.34 3.15
C ILE A 80 -14.49 8.81 2.86
N VAL A 81 -15.69 9.28 3.21
CA VAL A 81 -16.12 10.66 2.88
C VAL A 81 -15.52 11.68 3.83
N HIS A 82 -15.53 11.42 5.13
CA HIS A 82 -15.20 12.43 6.15
C HIS A 82 -13.73 12.45 6.55
N ASP A 83 -13.10 11.28 6.68
CA ASP A 83 -11.75 11.17 7.26
C ASP A 83 -10.69 10.92 6.19
N PHE A 84 -10.91 9.90 5.36
CA PHE A 84 -10.03 9.58 4.24
C PHE A 84 -10.10 10.66 3.14
N GLY A 85 -11.31 11.02 2.75
CA GLY A 85 -11.62 12.15 1.88
C GLY A 85 -11.37 11.90 0.39
N LYS A 86 -11.98 12.75 -0.44
CA LYS A 86 -11.98 12.61 -1.90
C LYS A 86 -10.59 12.59 -2.50
N GLN A 87 -9.73 13.48 -2.01
CA GLN A 87 -8.37 13.62 -2.50
C GLN A 87 -7.59 12.30 -2.37
N CYS A 88 -7.67 11.65 -1.20
CA CYS A 88 -6.97 10.39 -0.99
C CYS A 88 -7.57 9.24 -1.80
N HIS A 89 -8.89 9.23 -1.97
CA HIS A 89 -9.55 8.27 -2.86
C HIS A 89 -9.08 8.39 -4.30
N ASP A 90 -8.96 9.61 -4.81
CA ASP A 90 -8.49 9.86 -6.17
C ASP A 90 -7.00 9.53 -6.31
N ILE A 91 -6.14 9.98 -5.38
CA ILE A 91 -4.69 9.71 -5.41
C ILE A 91 -4.42 8.21 -5.40
N MET A 92 -4.99 7.47 -4.45
CA MET A 92 -4.75 6.03 -4.33
C MET A 92 -5.32 5.27 -5.54
N THR A 93 -6.48 5.65 -6.06
CA THR A 93 -7.03 5.07 -7.31
C THR A 93 -6.06 5.31 -8.48
N MET A 94 -5.63 6.56 -8.68
CA MET A 94 -4.77 6.92 -9.80
C MET A 94 -3.42 6.21 -9.73
N TYR A 95 -2.85 6.07 -8.54
CA TYR A 95 -1.64 5.29 -8.33
C TYR A 95 -1.86 3.82 -8.75
N ILE A 96 -2.89 3.16 -8.20
CA ILE A 96 -3.17 1.75 -8.50
C ILE A 96 -3.32 1.53 -10.01
N ILE A 97 -4.13 2.32 -10.70
CA ILE A 97 -4.37 2.13 -12.15
C ILE A 97 -3.18 2.51 -13.03
N SER A 98 -2.20 3.25 -12.49
CA SER A 98 -0.95 3.58 -13.19
C SER A 98 0.02 2.39 -13.23
N LEU A 99 -0.11 1.44 -12.30
CA LEU A 99 0.76 0.28 -12.23
C LEU A 99 0.62 -0.59 -13.50
N PRO A 100 1.73 -1.11 -14.06
CA PRO A 100 1.71 -1.86 -15.32
C PRO A 100 0.69 -3.00 -15.36
N LYS A 101 0.54 -3.72 -14.25
CA LYS A 101 -0.41 -4.83 -14.09
C LYS A 101 -1.88 -4.43 -14.26
N TYR A 102 -2.23 -3.18 -13.94
CA TYR A 102 -3.60 -2.68 -13.91
C TYR A 102 -3.95 -1.78 -15.09
N LYS A 103 -2.95 -1.38 -15.89
CA LYS A 103 -3.09 -0.45 -17.01
C LYS A 103 -4.12 -0.89 -18.05
N ALA A 104 -4.25 -2.18 -18.33
CA ALA A 104 -5.21 -2.72 -19.30
C ALA A 104 -6.68 -2.51 -18.89
N ASN A 105 -6.95 -2.47 -17.58
CA ASN A 105 -8.31 -2.35 -17.02
C ASN A 105 -8.61 -0.94 -16.47
N ARG A 106 -7.78 0.05 -16.84
CA ARG A 106 -7.83 1.42 -16.30
C ARG A 106 -9.24 2.04 -16.32
N THR A 107 -9.94 1.95 -17.44
CA THR A 107 -11.29 2.52 -17.60
C THR A 107 -12.30 1.87 -16.66
N GLN A 108 -12.24 0.55 -16.52
CA GLN A 108 -13.12 -0.20 -15.62
C GLN A 108 -12.88 0.19 -14.16
N PHE A 109 -11.61 0.28 -13.74
CA PHE A 109 -11.25 0.68 -12.37
C PHE A 109 -11.66 2.12 -12.07
N LEU A 110 -11.48 3.04 -13.01
CA LEU A 110 -11.97 4.42 -12.87
C LEU A 110 -13.49 4.49 -12.74
N GLN A 111 -14.23 3.68 -13.50
CA GLN A 111 -15.67 3.63 -13.40
C GLN A 111 -16.13 3.14 -12.02
N ARG A 112 -15.52 2.05 -11.50
CA ARG A 112 -15.83 1.52 -10.16
C ARG A 112 -15.47 2.48 -9.05
N SER A 113 -14.30 3.13 -9.13
CA SER A 113 -13.90 4.18 -8.17
C SER A 113 -14.94 5.28 -8.09
N LYS A 114 -15.39 5.83 -9.23
CA LYS A 114 -16.43 6.85 -9.26
C LYS A 114 -17.75 6.36 -8.66
N GLN A 115 -18.12 5.12 -8.94
CA GLN A 115 -19.31 4.52 -8.37
C GLN A 115 -19.25 4.46 -6.84
N VAL A 116 -18.16 3.91 -6.29
CA VAL A 116 -17.94 3.81 -4.83
C VAL A 116 -17.99 5.19 -4.17
N TRP A 117 -17.30 6.18 -4.75
CA TRP A 117 -17.32 7.54 -4.21
C TRP A 117 -18.73 8.13 -4.16
N ASN A 118 -19.48 7.99 -5.26
CA ASN A 118 -20.84 8.54 -5.35
C ASN A 118 -21.80 7.84 -4.37
N GLU A 119 -21.74 6.50 -4.29
CA GLU A 119 -22.54 5.73 -3.34
C GLU A 119 -22.28 6.18 -1.89
N CYS A 120 -21.01 6.27 -1.48
CA CYS A 120 -20.67 6.71 -0.14
C CYS A 120 -21.05 8.17 0.13
N SER A 121 -20.84 9.07 -0.84
CA SER A 121 -21.19 10.50 -0.71
C SER A 121 -22.70 10.73 -0.60
N HIS A 122 -23.52 9.91 -1.27
CA HIS A 122 -24.97 9.96 -1.14
C HIS A 122 -25.43 9.46 0.23
N HIS A 123 -24.80 8.41 0.76
CA HIS A 123 -25.14 7.86 2.08
C HIS A 123 -24.72 8.77 3.24
N SER A 124 -23.58 9.45 3.15
CA SER A 124 -23.12 10.40 4.18
C SER A 124 -23.98 11.67 4.22
N SER A 125 -24.61 12.05 3.12
CA SER A 125 -25.51 13.20 3.03
C SER A 125 -26.86 12.98 3.73
N PHE A 126 -27.21 11.74 4.10
CA PHE A 126 -28.49 11.40 4.73
C PHE A 126 -28.47 11.43 6.27
N LYS A 127 -27.36 11.88 6.88
CA LYS A 127 -27.20 11.92 8.35
C LYS A 127 -26.86 13.30 8.94
N LEU A 128 -27.10 14.38 8.20
CA LEU A 128 -27.01 15.74 8.75
C LEU A 128 -28.36 16.46 8.64
N ASP A 129 -29.34 15.93 9.38
CA ASP A 129 -30.55 16.66 9.73
C ASP A 129 -30.32 17.37 11.08
N ASP A 130 -29.41 18.34 11.12
CA ASP A 130 -29.64 19.52 11.95
C ASP A 130 -28.89 20.73 11.36
N GLY A 131 -29.67 21.64 10.77
CA GLY A 131 -29.32 23.05 10.59
C GLY A 131 -28.21 23.43 9.61
N GLY A 132 -28.61 23.81 8.39
CA GLY A 132 -28.14 25.09 7.84
C GLY A 132 -27.38 25.08 6.51
N LEU A 133 -28.02 25.75 5.53
CA LEU A 133 -27.51 26.35 4.30
C LEU A 133 -26.71 25.46 3.33
N GLY A 134 -27.35 25.21 2.20
CA GLY A 134 -26.75 24.53 1.06
C GLY A 134 -25.65 25.34 0.38
N HIS A 135 -24.75 24.61 -0.28
CA HIS A 135 -23.91 25.14 -1.33
C HIS A 135 -23.91 24.17 -2.52
N THR A 136 -24.28 24.74 -3.65
CA THR A 136 -24.19 24.20 -5.00
C THR A 136 -22.72 23.86 -5.30
N PHE A 137 -22.41 22.60 -5.62
CA PHE A 137 -21.09 22.24 -6.12
C PHE A 137 -21.09 22.24 -7.65
N ALA A 138 -20.32 23.19 -8.18
CA ALA A 138 -19.96 23.27 -9.58
C ALA A 138 -19.12 22.06 -9.99
N SER A 139 -19.40 21.55 -11.19
CA SER A 139 -18.54 20.62 -11.90
C SER A 139 -17.32 21.39 -12.40
N ASP A 140 -16.14 21.10 -11.86
CA ASP A 140 -14.89 21.60 -12.43
C ASP A 140 -14.08 20.46 -13.06
N ASP A 141 -13.65 20.73 -14.29
CA ASP A 141 -12.73 19.97 -15.12
C ASP A 141 -11.43 19.68 -14.37
N SER A 142 -11.09 18.39 -14.26
CA SER A 142 -9.82 17.96 -13.69
C SER A 142 -8.78 17.76 -14.81
N PRO A 143 -7.55 18.29 -14.68
CA PRO A 143 -6.56 18.26 -15.74
C PRO A 143 -5.98 16.86 -15.96
N SER A 144 -5.64 16.61 -17.23
CA SER A 144 -5.01 15.40 -17.77
C SER A 144 -3.73 14.99 -17.00
N PRO A 145 -3.44 13.69 -16.79
CA PRO A 145 -2.32 13.26 -15.96
C PRO A 145 -0.98 13.51 -16.67
N SER A 146 -0.06 14.16 -15.94
CA SER A 146 1.36 14.27 -16.28
C SER A 146 2.03 12.88 -16.38
N PRO A 147 3.13 12.75 -17.15
CA PRO A 147 3.85 11.49 -17.27
C PRO A 147 4.40 11.05 -15.91
N SER A 148 4.22 9.77 -15.60
CA SER A 148 4.71 9.08 -14.41
C SER A 148 6.21 9.35 -14.19
N PRO A 149 6.64 9.77 -13.00
CA PRO A 149 8.06 9.91 -12.69
C PRO A 149 8.75 8.54 -12.74
N SER A 150 9.95 8.49 -13.34
CA SER A 150 10.79 7.30 -13.32
C SER A 150 11.29 7.05 -11.91
N LEU A 151 11.01 5.88 -11.33
CA LEU A 151 11.52 5.47 -10.01
C LEU A 151 13.05 5.48 -9.99
N SER A 152 13.61 6.05 -8.94
CA SER A 152 15.02 5.98 -8.57
C SER A 152 15.45 4.53 -8.32
N SER A 153 16.78 4.29 -8.31
CA SER A 153 17.33 2.98 -8.01
C SER A 153 16.96 2.47 -6.62
N HIS A 154 16.86 3.37 -5.63
CA HIS A 154 16.48 3.02 -4.26
C HIS A 154 14.99 2.66 -4.16
N GLU A 155 14.10 3.42 -4.80
CA GLU A 155 12.67 3.09 -4.82
C GLU A 155 12.41 1.72 -5.49
N LYS A 156 13.16 1.38 -6.55
CA LYS A 156 13.09 0.04 -7.16
C LYS A 156 13.57 -1.07 -6.22
N TYR A 157 14.65 -0.83 -5.48
CA TYR A 157 15.13 -1.79 -4.48
C TYR A 157 14.07 -2.01 -3.38
N LEU A 158 13.43 -0.94 -2.91
CA LEU A 158 12.36 -1.02 -1.92
C LEU A 158 11.13 -1.77 -2.47
N GLU A 159 10.78 -1.56 -3.75
CA GLU A 159 9.73 -2.32 -4.43
C GLU A 159 10.08 -3.82 -4.46
N GLU A 160 11.31 -4.18 -4.84
CA GLU A 160 11.82 -5.56 -4.82
C GLU A 160 11.83 -6.19 -3.42
N CYS A 161 12.03 -5.38 -2.38
CA CYS A 161 11.88 -5.82 -0.99
C CYS A 161 10.40 -6.05 -0.63
N ALA A 162 9.53 -5.11 -0.97
CA ALA A 162 8.11 -5.16 -0.63
C ALA A 162 7.39 -6.34 -1.28
N VAL A 163 7.71 -6.68 -2.53
CA VAL A 163 7.09 -7.83 -3.24
C VAL A 163 7.43 -9.19 -2.63
N LYS A 164 8.47 -9.27 -1.78
CA LYS A 164 8.83 -10.49 -1.05
C LYS A 164 7.97 -10.72 0.18
N LEU A 165 7.28 -9.68 0.68
CA LEU A 165 6.29 -9.83 1.73
C LEU A 165 5.08 -10.55 1.12
N TYR A 166 4.84 -11.80 1.51
CA TYR A 166 3.59 -12.51 1.17
C TYR A 166 2.40 -11.62 1.57
N PRO A 167 1.25 -11.69 0.86
CA PRO A 167 0.25 -10.63 0.80
C PRO A 167 -0.27 -10.14 2.16
N ASP A 168 -0.30 -11.00 3.18
CA ASP A 168 -0.76 -10.63 4.53
C ASP A 168 0.39 -10.29 5.49
N CYS A 169 1.62 -10.70 5.18
CA CYS A 169 2.78 -10.45 6.05
C CYS A 169 3.17 -8.97 6.09
N GLY A 170 3.06 -8.26 4.96
CA GLY A 170 3.36 -6.83 4.91
C GLY A 170 2.49 -6.00 5.86
N ASN A 171 1.20 -6.29 5.93
CA ASN A 171 0.27 -5.59 6.82
C ASN A 171 0.56 -5.88 8.30
N GLN A 172 0.81 -7.15 8.66
CA GLN A 172 1.18 -7.52 10.03
C GLN A 172 2.47 -6.83 10.45
N LEU A 173 3.50 -6.87 9.59
CA LEU A 173 4.81 -6.30 9.87
C LEU A 173 4.75 -4.78 10.04
N TYR A 174 4.06 -4.08 9.14
CA TYR A 174 3.85 -2.64 9.22
C TYR A 174 3.10 -2.25 10.51
N SER A 175 2.01 -2.95 10.80
CA SER A 175 1.16 -2.67 11.96
C SER A 175 1.96 -2.87 13.27
N ALA A 176 2.62 -4.03 13.43
CA ALA A 176 3.43 -4.32 14.61
C ALA A 176 4.60 -3.32 14.80
N ILE A 177 5.35 -3.01 13.75
CA ILE A 177 6.52 -2.13 13.83
C ILE A 177 6.14 -0.68 14.13
N PHE A 178 5.10 -0.16 13.47
CA PHE A 178 4.81 1.29 13.51
C PHE A 178 3.76 1.64 14.56
N PHE A 179 2.80 0.75 14.85
CA PHE A 179 1.65 1.03 15.70
C PHE A 179 1.55 0.16 16.96
N ASP A 180 2.37 -0.89 17.10
CA ASP A 180 2.36 -1.78 18.28
C ASP A 180 0.99 -2.45 18.49
N ASN A 181 0.29 -2.72 17.39
CA ASN A 181 -1.13 -3.11 17.41
C ASN A 181 -1.36 -4.55 16.95
N ASP A 182 -0.33 -5.27 16.49
CA ASP A 182 -0.46 -6.60 15.89
C ASP A 182 0.64 -7.56 16.33
N THR A 183 0.27 -8.84 16.41
CA THR A 183 1.22 -9.96 16.59
C THR A 183 1.63 -10.53 15.25
N ILE A 184 2.93 -10.77 15.05
CA ILE A 184 3.44 -11.39 13.83
C ILE A 184 3.17 -12.89 13.84
N SER A 185 2.48 -13.40 12.82
CA SER A 185 2.25 -14.83 12.65
C SER A 185 3.56 -15.58 12.38
N LYS A 186 3.59 -16.88 12.72
CA LYS A 186 4.76 -17.73 12.44
C LYS A 186 5.10 -17.76 10.93
N GLU A 187 4.09 -17.82 10.08
CA GLU A 187 4.28 -17.80 8.62
C GLU A 187 4.91 -16.47 8.16
N CYS A 188 4.44 -15.34 8.69
CA CYS A 188 5.04 -14.06 8.39
C CYS A 188 6.48 -13.95 8.93
N CYS A 189 6.77 -14.49 10.12
CA CYS A 189 8.15 -14.57 10.62
C CYS A 189 9.05 -15.41 9.70
N GLU A 190 8.57 -16.55 9.19
CA GLU A 190 9.34 -17.37 8.25
C GLU A 190 9.60 -16.62 6.94
N ASN A 191 8.60 -15.92 6.40
CA ASN A 191 8.75 -15.09 5.21
C ASN A 191 9.73 -13.91 5.43
N LEU A 192 9.61 -13.22 6.57
CA LEU A 192 10.50 -12.13 6.97
C LEU A 192 11.96 -12.60 7.00
N VAL A 193 12.22 -13.75 7.61
CA VAL A 193 13.59 -14.25 7.80
C VAL A 193 14.16 -14.88 6.52
N LYS A 194 13.38 -15.69 5.81
CA LYS A 194 13.85 -16.50 4.68
C LYS A 194 13.83 -15.75 3.35
N ASP A 195 12.79 -14.96 3.10
CA ASP A 195 12.54 -14.37 1.79
C ASP A 195 12.89 -12.88 1.77
N VAL A 196 12.41 -12.11 2.76
CA VAL A 196 12.63 -10.66 2.85
C VAL A 196 14.07 -10.37 3.26
N GLY A 197 14.52 -10.92 4.39
CA GLY A 197 15.84 -10.71 4.95
C GLY A 197 16.01 -9.38 5.71
N LYS A 198 17.01 -9.33 6.61
CA LYS A 198 17.18 -8.21 7.54
C LYS A 198 17.37 -6.88 6.81
N SER A 199 18.20 -6.88 5.76
CA SER A 199 18.50 -5.67 5.01
C SER A 199 17.25 -5.07 4.37
N CYS A 200 16.38 -5.88 3.78
CA CYS A 200 15.13 -5.37 3.22
C CYS A 200 14.22 -4.80 4.31
N ASN A 201 14.07 -5.52 5.44
CA ASN A 201 13.28 -5.05 6.57
C ASN A 201 13.78 -3.70 7.11
N ASP A 202 15.09 -3.57 7.33
CA ASP A 202 15.71 -2.36 7.86
C ASP A 202 15.52 -1.18 6.90
N GLN A 203 15.80 -1.38 5.60
CA GLN A 203 15.70 -0.32 4.60
C GLN A 203 14.25 0.13 4.38
N MET A 204 13.29 -0.80 4.33
CA MET A 204 11.86 -0.44 4.29
C MET A 204 11.43 0.32 5.55
N THR A 205 11.92 -0.10 6.74
CA THR A 205 11.62 0.60 8.00
C THR A 205 12.15 2.03 7.99
N LEU A 206 13.42 2.22 7.61
CA LEU A 206 14.08 3.52 7.54
C LEU A 206 13.42 4.44 6.52
N TYR A 207 13.04 3.91 5.37
CA TYR A 207 12.32 4.68 4.35
C TYR A 207 10.99 5.24 4.89
N ILE A 208 10.19 4.42 5.57
CA ILE A 208 8.93 4.85 6.17
C ILE A 208 9.17 5.86 7.31
N LEU A 209 10.25 5.71 8.09
CA LEU A 209 10.66 6.67 9.12
C LEU A 209 11.02 8.05 8.57
N GLY A 210 11.32 8.16 7.28
CA GLY A 210 11.43 9.43 6.57
C GLY A 210 10.16 10.28 6.63
N SER A 211 9.01 9.68 6.98
CA SER A 211 7.77 10.42 7.13
C SER A 211 7.68 11.22 8.44
N PRO A 212 7.27 12.51 8.39
CA PRO A 212 7.16 13.37 9.57
C PRO A 212 6.32 12.81 10.72
N GLN A 213 5.29 11.98 10.43
CA GLN A 213 4.42 11.43 11.48
C GLN A 213 5.15 10.47 12.45
N PHE A 214 6.21 9.81 11.98
CA PHE A 214 6.91 8.78 12.75
C PHE A 214 8.17 9.31 13.43
N LYS A 215 8.59 10.52 13.06
CA LYS A 215 9.80 11.18 13.56
C LYS A 215 9.87 11.30 15.08
N LYS A 216 8.72 11.46 15.75
CA LYS A 216 8.65 11.52 17.22
C LYS A 216 8.91 10.17 17.90
N ASN A 217 8.62 9.07 17.20
CA ASN A 217 8.69 7.70 17.73
C ASN A 217 9.81 6.88 17.07
N GLU A 218 10.71 7.53 16.32
CA GLU A 218 11.74 6.90 15.49
C GLU A 218 12.54 5.83 16.26
N THR A 219 13.10 6.20 17.42
CA THR A 219 13.86 5.28 18.29
C THR A 219 13.02 4.07 18.72
N GLN A 220 11.74 4.27 19.04
CA GLN A 220 10.86 3.20 19.48
C GLN A 220 10.49 2.27 18.32
N ILE A 221 10.26 2.81 17.13
CA ILE A 221 9.97 2.06 15.89
C ILE A 221 11.19 1.21 15.51
N LEU A 222 12.39 1.79 15.50
CA LEU A 222 13.63 1.05 15.22
C LEU A 222 13.90 -0.05 16.23
N ARG A 223 13.63 0.21 17.52
CA ARG A 223 13.73 -0.81 18.57
C ARG A 223 12.75 -1.97 18.29
N ARG A 224 11.48 -1.67 18.02
CA ARG A 224 10.45 -2.67 17.72
C ARG A 224 10.79 -3.51 16.49
N SER A 225 11.20 -2.87 15.39
CA SER A 225 11.64 -3.56 14.16
C SER A 225 12.78 -4.56 14.44
N ASN A 226 13.76 -4.17 15.26
CA ASN A 226 14.85 -5.07 15.65
C ASN A 226 14.43 -6.18 16.62
N GLU A 227 13.47 -5.94 17.52
CA GLU A 227 12.92 -6.94 18.42
C GLU A 227 12.15 -8.01 17.63
N ILE A 228 11.22 -7.59 16.76
CA ILE A 228 10.48 -8.48 15.87
C ILE A 228 11.42 -9.33 15.02
N TRP A 229 12.46 -8.73 14.43
CA TRP A 229 13.46 -9.49 13.68
C TRP A 229 14.14 -10.58 14.51
N LYS A 230 14.55 -10.26 15.75
CA LYS A 230 15.20 -11.23 16.66
C LYS A 230 14.24 -12.35 17.04
N GLU A 231 13.01 -12.01 17.40
CA GLU A 231 11.96 -12.96 17.75
C GLU A 231 11.66 -13.92 16.59
N CYS A 232 11.53 -13.40 15.37
CA CYS A 232 11.28 -14.24 14.19
C CYS A 232 12.47 -15.14 13.83
N LYS A 233 13.71 -14.73 14.15
CA LYS A 233 14.92 -15.51 13.86
C LYS A 233 15.11 -16.70 14.81
N GLY A 234 14.68 -16.56 16.07
CA GLY A 234 14.95 -17.51 17.15
C GLY A 234 16.33 -17.35 17.75
#